data_AF-A0A1C4AUL4-F1
#
_entry.id   AF-A0A1C4AUL4-F1
#
_cell.length_a   1.000
_cell.length_b   1.000
_cell.length_c   1.000
_cell.angle_alpha   90.00
_cell.angle_beta   90.00
_cell.angle_gamma   90.00
#
_symmetry.space_group_name_H-M   'P 1'
#
loop_
_entity.id
_entity.type
_entity.pdbx_description
1 polymer ?
#
loop_
_entity_poly.entity_id
_entity_poly.type
_entity_poly.pdbx_seq_one_letter_code
_entity_poly.pdbx_strand_id
1 'polypeptide(L)'
;MKQKLLTALACGTLLMSMAACSSNEKTATESKPKQEEKVQTTQKQQKDSYVVSKEELSKAAQLIGEIKKEQTINDIMIHMSLQKLTFNGNNLHVPGTRDVGRFQMTKVNIQYLKNNLNVIDNDERQRYKSILNKWYDGDFESAVEDYSEIHYLRSGKKQSMEGAKLAKKTNSDEKEFILHFFGQEGLDVHNKEWKHGEL
;
A
#
# COMPACT_ATOMS: atom_id res chain seq x y z
N MET A 1 8.30 18.67 -45.79
CA MET A 1 9.53 17.94 -46.18
C MET A 1 10.71 18.56 -45.44
N LYS A 2 11.47 17.69 -44.77
CA LYS A 2 12.78 17.78 -44.09
C LYS A 2 13.53 19.13 -44.14
N GLN A 3 13.66 19.76 -42.97
CA GLN A 3 14.79 20.64 -42.64
C GLN A 3 15.69 19.90 -41.64
N LYS A 4 16.94 19.68 -42.03
CA LYS A 4 17.97 19.01 -41.22
C LYS A 4 18.70 20.07 -40.40
N LEU A 5 18.77 19.87 -39.09
CA LEU A 5 19.66 20.62 -38.20
C LEU A 5 20.70 19.64 -37.66
N LEU A 6 21.97 19.96 -37.91
CA LEU A 6 23.15 19.21 -37.50
C LEU A 6 23.91 20.03 -36.45
N THR A 7 24.22 19.34 -35.36
CA THR A 7 25.42 19.43 -34.51
C THR A 7 25.70 20.69 -33.67
N ALA A 8 25.81 20.49 -32.35
CA ALA A 8 27.02 20.82 -31.59
C ALA A 8 27.01 20.10 -30.23
N LEU A 9 27.94 19.17 -30.04
CA LEU A 9 28.29 18.51 -28.78
C LEU A 9 29.34 19.39 -28.09
N ALA A 10 29.07 19.88 -26.88
CA ALA A 10 30.06 20.58 -26.05
C ALA A 10 30.26 19.81 -24.74
N CYS A 11 31.38 19.11 -24.65
CA CYS A 11 31.91 18.53 -23.42
C CYS A 11 32.51 19.66 -22.57
N GLY A 12 32.01 19.84 -21.34
CA GLY A 12 32.65 20.66 -20.31
C GLY A 12 33.08 19.79 -19.14
N THR A 13 34.38 19.60 -18.95
CA THR A 13 35.00 18.89 -17.83
C THR A 13 35.26 19.81 -16.63
N LEU A 14 35.06 19.23 -15.44
CA LEU A 14 35.75 19.40 -14.15
C LEU A 14 36.24 20.79 -13.69
N LEU A 15 35.84 21.15 -12.46
CA LEU A 15 36.76 21.68 -11.45
C LEU A 15 36.36 21.19 -10.04
N MET A 16 37.29 20.51 -9.38
CA MET A 16 37.31 20.29 -7.93
C MET A 16 37.63 21.61 -7.20
N SER A 17 37.11 21.77 -5.99
CA SER A 17 37.73 22.63 -4.98
C SER A 17 37.47 22.06 -3.59
N MET A 18 38.53 21.56 -2.96
CA MET A 18 38.59 21.28 -1.53
C MET A 18 38.66 22.61 -0.76
N ALA A 19 38.05 22.66 0.41
CA ALA A 19 38.43 23.62 1.46
C ALA A 19 39.00 22.83 2.64
N ALA A 20 40.17 23.26 3.09
CA ALA A 20 40.96 22.67 4.16
C ALA A 20 41.00 23.60 5.39
N CYS A 21 41.37 23.00 6.53
CA CYS A 21 41.98 23.63 7.73
C CYS A 21 41.06 24.50 8.61
N SER A 22 41.16 24.54 9.94
CA SER A 22 41.98 23.85 10.94
C SER A 22 41.62 24.36 12.35
N SER A 23 41.82 23.51 13.35
CA SER A 23 42.33 23.81 14.73
C SER A 23 41.48 24.63 15.72
N ASN A 24 41.23 24.05 16.91
CA ASN A 24 41.98 24.41 18.13
C ASN A 24 41.91 23.34 19.22
N GLU A 25 43.03 23.21 19.92
CA GLU A 25 43.43 22.19 20.90
C GLU A 25 43.31 22.71 22.35
N LYS A 26 43.41 21.80 23.33
CA LYS A 26 43.57 21.93 24.81
C LYS A 26 42.29 22.17 25.63
N THR A 27 41.98 21.48 26.75
CA THR A 27 42.82 20.80 27.77
C THR A 27 42.00 19.71 28.50
N ALA A 28 42.68 18.70 29.06
CA ALA A 28 42.15 17.57 29.81
C ALA A 28 41.61 17.91 31.22
N THR A 29 40.57 17.22 31.67
CA THR A 29 40.44 16.73 33.07
C THR A 29 39.46 15.56 33.13
N GLU A 30 39.86 14.49 33.82
CA GLU A 30 39.08 13.28 34.09
C GLU A 30 37.86 13.58 35.00
N SER A 31 36.71 12.99 34.68
CA SER A 31 35.73 12.50 35.67
C SER A 31 34.61 11.71 34.97
N LYS A 32 34.56 10.40 35.25
CA LYS A 32 33.36 9.54 35.12
C LYS A 32 32.86 9.29 36.57
N PRO A 33 31.60 8.88 36.85
CA PRO A 33 30.46 8.69 35.96
C PRO A 33 29.15 9.33 36.48
N LYS A 34 28.24 9.72 35.58
CA LYS A 34 26.81 9.61 35.87
C LYS A 34 26.04 9.38 34.57
N GLN A 35 25.62 8.14 34.42
CA GLN A 35 24.76 7.65 33.36
C GLN A 35 23.38 8.26 33.58
N GLU A 36 23.11 9.40 32.96
CA GLU A 36 21.75 9.83 32.68
C GLU A 36 21.35 9.21 31.34
N GLU A 37 20.43 8.26 31.45
CA GLU A 37 19.72 7.63 30.36
C GLU A 37 18.99 8.72 29.56
N LYS A 38 19.69 9.29 28.58
CA LYS A 38 19.06 10.11 27.55
C LYS A 38 18.24 9.15 26.71
N VAL A 39 16.98 9.00 27.08
CA VAL A 39 15.93 8.41 26.25
C VAL A 39 16.00 9.17 24.93
N GLN A 40 16.68 8.57 23.95
CA GLN A 40 16.53 8.92 22.56
C GLN A 40 15.08 8.59 22.25
N THR A 41 14.23 9.59 22.45
CA THR A 41 12.99 9.72 21.70
C THR A 41 13.45 9.77 20.25
N THR A 42 13.50 8.58 19.63
CA THR A 42 13.52 8.42 18.19
C THR A 42 12.32 9.22 17.72
N GLN A 43 12.55 10.48 17.32
CA GLN A 43 11.57 11.27 16.62
C GLN A 43 11.25 10.44 15.38
N LYS A 44 10.10 9.78 15.46
CA LYS A 44 9.48 9.02 14.38
C LYS A 44 9.47 10.00 13.22
N GLN A 45 10.42 9.82 12.31
CA GLN A 45 10.59 10.62 11.11
C GLN A 45 9.20 10.80 10.51
N GLN A 46 8.77 12.05 10.38
CA GLN A 46 7.42 12.41 9.96
C GLN A 46 7.16 11.68 8.65
N LYS A 47 6.40 10.59 8.75
CA LYS A 47 6.05 9.68 7.65
C LYS A 47 5.34 10.57 6.64
N ASP A 48 5.98 10.84 5.50
CA ASP A 48 5.31 11.53 4.38
C ASP A 48 4.08 10.68 4.05
N SER A 49 2.94 11.08 4.60
CA SER A 49 1.72 10.29 4.51
C SER A 49 1.17 10.54 3.14
N TYR A 50 1.25 9.56 2.23
CA TYR A 50 0.58 9.66 0.94
C TYR A 50 -0.88 10.11 1.12
N VAL A 51 -1.24 11.22 0.48
CA VAL A 51 -2.59 11.81 0.48
C VAL A 51 -3.18 11.63 -0.92
N VAL A 52 -4.38 11.05 -0.99
CA VAL A 52 -5.10 10.82 -2.25
C VAL A 52 -5.59 12.14 -2.83
N SER A 53 -5.24 12.42 -4.09
CA SER A 53 -5.73 13.59 -4.85
C SER A 53 -7.13 13.38 -5.44
N LYS A 54 -7.78 14.46 -5.88
CA LYS A 54 -9.09 14.39 -6.55
C LYS A 54 -8.99 13.69 -7.90
N GLU A 55 -7.89 13.90 -8.61
CA GLU A 55 -7.59 13.30 -9.91
C GLU A 55 -7.43 11.78 -9.76
N GLU A 56 -6.72 11.32 -8.73
CA GLU A 56 -6.60 9.90 -8.41
C GLU A 56 -7.97 9.29 -8.05
N LEU A 57 -8.79 9.97 -7.25
CA LEU A 57 -10.16 9.52 -6.97
C LEU A 57 -11.02 9.43 -8.24
N SER A 58 -10.86 10.36 -9.18
CA SER A 58 -11.59 10.31 -10.46
C SER A 58 -11.17 9.09 -11.29
N LYS A 59 -9.88 8.76 -11.31
CA LYS A 59 -9.39 7.52 -11.96
C LYS A 59 -9.96 6.27 -11.31
N ALA A 60 -9.98 6.21 -9.97
CA ALA A 60 -10.60 5.09 -9.27
C ALA A 60 -12.09 4.99 -9.59
N ALA A 61 -12.82 6.10 -9.63
CA ALA A 61 -14.23 6.13 -10.04
C ALA A 61 -14.44 5.64 -11.48
N GLN A 62 -13.53 5.95 -12.41
CA GLN A 62 -13.60 5.45 -13.79
C GLN A 62 -13.33 3.95 -13.88
N LEU A 63 -12.38 3.43 -13.10
CA LEU A 63 -12.01 2.02 -13.10
C LEU A 63 -13.04 1.13 -12.38
N ILE A 64 -13.52 1.59 -11.22
CA ILE A 64 -14.46 0.87 -10.38
C ILE A 64 -15.89 1.03 -10.90
N GLY A 65 -16.21 2.20 -11.45
CA GLY A 65 -17.57 2.58 -11.80
C GLY A 65 -18.38 3.03 -10.57
N GLU A 66 -19.64 3.37 -10.84
CA GLU A 66 -20.56 3.87 -9.82
C GLU A 66 -20.97 2.77 -8.83
N ILE A 67 -20.85 3.05 -7.53
CA ILE A 67 -21.25 2.14 -6.46
C ILE A 67 -22.69 2.46 -6.05
N LYS A 68 -23.63 1.58 -6.41
CA LYS A 68 -25.07 1.75 -6.11
C LYS A 68 -25.59 0.86 -5.00
N LYS A 69 -24.84 -0.17 -4.64
CA LYS A 69 -25.29 -1.22 -3.70
C LYS A 69 -24.11 -1.77 -2.92
N GLU A 70 -24.41 -2.20 -1.70
CA GLU A 70 -23.48 -2.85 -0.78
C GLU A 70 -22.73 -4.03 -1.42
N GLN A 71 -23.42 -4.83 -2.25
CA GLN A 71 -22.81 -5.96 -2.96
C GLN A 71 -21.56 -5.55 -3.77
N THR A 72 -21.57 -4.37 -4.38
CA THR A 72 -20.43 -3.86 -5.16
C THR A 72 -19.22 -3.59 -4.24
N ILE A 73 -19.44 -3.04 -3.04
CA ILE A 73 -18.37 -2.82 -2.05
C ILE A 73 -17.78 -4.16 -1.61
N ASN A 74 -18.62 -5.14 -1.29
CA ASN A 74 -18.18 -6.48 -0.93
C ASN A 74 -17.31 -7.12 -2.01
N ASP A 75 -17.75 -7.07 -3.27
CA ASP A 75 -17.01 -7.65 -4.39
C ASP A 75 -15.64 -6.98 -4.56
N ILE A 76 -15.57 -5.66 -4.49
CA ILE A 76 -14.30 -4.92 -4.62
C ILE A 76 -13.37 -5.24 -3.45
N MET A 77 -13.87 -5.23 -2.21
CA MET A 77 -13.07 -5.57 -1.03
C MET A 77 -12.55 -7.00 -1.09
N ILE A 78 -13.38 -7.96 -1.53
CA ILE A 78 -12.96 -9.35 -1.78
C ILE A 78 -11.83 -9.38 -2.82
N HIS A 79 -11.97 -8.67 -3.94
CA HIS A 79 -10.95 -8.63 -5.00
C HIS A 79 -9.63 -8.04 -4.50
N MET A 80 -9.69 -6.95 -3.73
CA MET A 80 -8.51 -6.31 -3.14
C MET A 80 -7.80 -7.22 -2.15
N SER A 81 -8.54 -7.96 -1.33
CA SER A 81 -7.97 -8.92 -0.38
C SER A 81 -7.16 -10.02 -1.04
N LEU A 82 -7.43 -10.36 -2.31
CA LEU A 82 -6.66 -11.40 -3.03
C LEU A 82 -5.19 -11.05 -3.20
N GLN A 83 -4.84 -9.76 -3.24
CA GLN A 83 -3.45 -9.30 -3.24
C GLN A 83 -2.71 -9.67 -1.94
N LYS A 84 -3.45 -9.87 -0.84
CA LYS A 84 -2.89 -10.17 0.49
C LYS A 84 -3.01 -11.64 0.88
N LEU A 85 -3.71 -12.47 0.09
CA LEU A 85 -4.10 -13.82 0.50
C LEU A 85 -3.58 -14.92 -0.42
N THR A 86 -3.13 -16.01 0.18
CA THR A 86 -2.78 -17.28 -0.47
C THR A 86 -3.90 -18.30 -0.21
N PHE A 87 -4.31 -19.02 -1.26
CA PHE A 87 -5.38 -20.02 -1.19
C PHE A 87 -4.79 -21.40 -1.46
N ASN A 88 -4.81 -22.31 -0.47
CA ASN A 88 -4.26 -23.66 -0.62
C ASN A 88 -2.81 -23.68 -1.18
N GLY A 89 -1.98 -22.71 -0.76
CA GLY A 89 -0.62 -22.54 -1.27
C GLY A 89 -0.52 -21.93 -2.68
N ASN A 90 -1.63 -21.58 -3.31
CA ASN A 90 -1.66 -20.93 -4.61
C ASN A 90 -1.82 -19.41 -4.47
N ASN A 91 -0.93 -18.67 -5.11
CA ASN A 91 -0.94 -17.22 -5.05
C ASN A 91 -1.77 -16.54 -6.12
N LEU A 92 -1.96 -17.16 -7.28
CA LEU A 92 -2.54 -16.52 -8.47
C LEU A 92 -3.97 -16.99 -8.74
N HIS A 93 -4.33 -18.19 -8.28
CA HIS A 93 -5.63 -18.79 -8.52
C HIS A 93 -6.50 -18.82 -7.26
N VAL A 94 -7.76 -18.40 -7.42
CA VAL A 94 -8.80 -18.54 -6.38
C VAL A 94 -9.66 -19.75 -6.73
N PRO A 95 -9.71 -20.79 -5.87
CA PRO A 95 -10.48 -22.00 -6.15
C PRO A 95 -11.94 -21.72 -6.50
N GLY A 96 -12.47 -22.44 -7.50
CA GLY A 96 -13.88 -22.36 -7.88
C GLY A 96 -14.24 -21.14 -8.74
N THR A 97 -13.26 -20.41 -9.24
CA THR A 97 -13.49 -19.19 -10.02
C THR A 97 -12.70 -19.19 -11.33
N ARG A 98 -13.34 -18.77 -12.44
CA ARG A 98 -12.69 -18.72 -13.77
C ARG A 98 -12.03 -17.38 -14.04
N ASP A 99 -12.66 -16.30 -13.61
CA ASP A 99 -12.14 -14.95 -13.72
C ASP A 99 -12.77 -14.12 -12.61
N VAL A 100 -11.98 -13.79 -11.60
CA VAL A 100 -12.45 -12.94 -10.50
C VAL A 100 -11.88 -11.57 -10.79
N GLY A 101 -12.70 -10.52 -10.68
CA GLY A 101 -12.18 -9.17 -10.84
C GLY A 101 -10.95 -8.96 -9.95
N ARG A 102 -10.02 -8.14 -10.42
CA ARG A 102 -8.80 -7.81 -9.68
C ARG A 102 -8.77 -6.31 -9.52
N PHE A 103 -9.15 -5.83 -8.34
CA PHE A 103 -8.89 -4.46 -7.94
C PHE A 103 -7.66 -4.47 -7.05
N GLN A 104 -6.70 -3.61 -7.35
CA GLN A 104 -5.48 -3.54 -6.57
C GLN A 104 -5.75 -2.93 -5.19
N MET A 105 -5.07 -3.43 -4.16
CA MET A 105 -5.09 -2.85 -2.80
C MET A 105 -4.29 -1.55 -2.80
N THR A 106 -4.93 -0.43 -3.16
CA THR A 106 -4.34 0.91 -3.19
C THR A 106 -5.09 1.86 -2.26
N LYS A 107 -4.39 2.88 -1.73
CA LYS A 107 -5.00 3.93 -0.90
C LYS A 107 -6.11 4.67 -1.65
N VAL A 108 -5.93 4.88 -2.95
CA VAL A 108 -6.94 5.50 -3.81
C VAL A 108 -8.23 4.68 -3.86
N ASN A 109 -8.13 3.37 -4.13
CA ASN A 109 -9.28 2.49 -4.19
C ASN A 109 -9.97 2.38 -2.82
N ILE A 110 -9.20 2.24 -1.74
CA ILE A 110 -9.71 2.22 -0.38
C ILE A 110 -10.47 3.52 -0.05
N GLN A 111 -9.90 4.68 -0.37
CA GLN A 111 -10.54 5.97 -0.12
C GLN A 111 -11.82 6.14 -0.95
N TYR A 112 -11.83 5.67 -2.21
CA TYR A 112 -13.04 5.66 -3.02
C TYR A 112 -14.15 4.82 -2.39
N LEU A 113 -13.85 3.61 -1.89
CA LEU A 113 -14.82 2.79 -1.17
C LEU A 113 -15.33 3.48 0.10
N LYS A 114 -14.43 4.08 0.90
CA LYS A 114 -14.78 4.83 2.12
C LYS A 114 -15.78 5.95 1.84
N ASN A 115 -15.59 6.67 0.73
CA ASN A 115 -16.49 7.76 0.33
C ASN A 115 -17.87 7.27 -0.12
N ASN A 116 -18.02 6.00 -0.47
CA ASN A 116 -19.26 5.40 -0.97
C ASN A 116 -19.95 4.48 0.05
N LEU A 117 -19.53 4.46 1.32
CA LEU A 117 -20.17 3.64 2.37
C LEU A 117 -21.62 4.06 2.68
N ASN A 118 -22.07 5.21 2.18
CA ASN A 118 -23.45 5.68 2.31
C ASN A 118 -24.48 4.74 1.64
N VAL A 119 -24.05 3.87 0.72
CA VAL A 119 -24.94 2.86 0.10
C VAL A 119 -25.35 1.73 1.04
N ILE A 120 -24.70 1.61 2.21
CA ILE A 120 -25.01 0.62 3.24
C ILE A 120 -25.80 1.34 4.32
N ASP A 121 -27.11 1.17 4.39
CA ASP A 121 -27.98 1.96 5.30
C ASP A 121 -28.37 1.21 6.59
N ASN A 122 -27.42 0.45 7.13
CA ASN A 122 -27.59 -0.32 8.35
C ASN A 122 -26.40 -0.15 9.31
N ASP A 123 -26.50 -0.74 10.50
CA ASP A 123 -25.46 -0.67 11.54
C ASP A 123 -24.15 -1.37 11.13
N GLU A 124 -24.18 -2.23 10.12
CA GLU A 124 -23.01 -2.95 9.62
C GLU A 124 -22.05 -2.02 8.87
N ARG A 125 -22.49 -0.82 8.44
CA ARG A 125 -21.63 0.21 7.82
C ARG A 125 -20.34 0.46 8.62
N GLN A 126 -20.40 0.40 9.95
CA GLN A 126 -19.23 0.61 10.80
C GLN A 126 -18.19 -0.50 10.68
N ARG A 127 -18.61 -1.74 10.38
CA ARG A 127 -17.71 -2.89 10.18
C ARG A 127 -16.89 -2.72 8.90
N TYR A 128 -17.55 -2.33 7.80
CA TYR A 128 -16.86 -1.94 6.56
C TYR A 128 -15.87 -0.80 6.78
N LYS A 129 -16.32 0.27 7.47
CA LYS A 129 -15.48 1.43 7.77
C LYS A 129 -14.24 1.03 8.59
N SER A 130 -14.40 0.14 9.56
CA SER A 130 -13.30 -0.37 10.38
C SER A 130 -12.23 -1.07 9.53
N ILE A 131 -12.64 -2.01 8.69
CA ILE A 131 -11.73 -2.74 7.78
C ILE A 131 -11.01 -1.76 6.84
N LEU A 132 -11.76 -0.88 6.17
CA LEU A 132 -11.18 0.06 5.20
C LEU A 132 -10.25 1.08 5.85
N ASN A 133 -10.51 1.52 7.07
CA ASN A 133 -9.58 2.38 7.81
C ASN A 133 -8.27 1.66 8.10
N LYS A 134 -8.35 0.43 8.61
CA LYS A 134 -7.18 -0.40 8.88
C LYS A 134 -6.32 -0.60 7.63
N TRP A 135 -6.95 -0.96 6.51
CA TRP A 135 -6.25 -1.10 5.23
C TRP A 135 -5.65 0.22 4.73
N TYR A 136 -6.36 1.35 4.90
CA TYR A 136 -5.85 2.67 4.50
C TYR A 136 -4.56 3.04 5.27
N ASP A 137 -4.48 2.64 6.54
CA ASP A 137 -3.31 2.85 7.39
C ASP A 137 -2.15 1.88 7.08
N GLY A 138 -2.39 0.91 6.19
CA GLY A 138 -1.43 -0.11 5.78
C GLY A 138 -1.35 -1.29 6.74
N ASP A 139 -2.31 -1.44 7.66
CA ASP A 139 -2.40 -2.60 8.53
C ASP A 139 -3.13 -3.74 7.80
N PHE A 140 -2.37 -4.79 7.49
CA PHE A 140 -2.83 -6.00 6.85
C PHE A 140 -2.49 -7.24 7.68
N GLU A 141 -2.28 -7.11 9.00
CA GLU A 141 -1.94 -8.26 9.85
C GLU A 141 -3.10 -9.25 9.98
N SER A 142 -4.34 -8.76 9.92
CA SER A 142 -5.56 -9.56 10.03
C SER A 142 -6.27 -9.76 8.68
N ALA A 143 -5.50 -9.92 7.59
CA ALA A 143 -6.06 -10.02 6.24
C ALA A 143 -6.99 -11.24 6.05
N VAL A 144 -6.75 -12.34 6.76
CA VAL A 144 -7.58 -13.56 6.69
C VAL A 144 -8.91 -13.35 7.41
N GLU A 145 -8.86 -12.70 8.57
CA GLU A 145 -10.03 -12.34 9.36
C GLU A 145 -10.89 -11.32 8.62
N ASP A 146 -10.27 -10.30 8.03
CA ASP A 146 -10.96 -9.29 7.21
C ASP A 146 -11.70 -9.93 6.05
N TYR A 147 -11.05 -10.83 5.34
CA TYR A 147 -11.67 -11.55 4.24
C TYR A 147 -12.87 -12.37 4.70
N SER A 148 -12.74 -13.07 5.83
CA SER A 148 -13.83 -13.85 6.41
C SER A 148 -15.01 -12.95 6.84
N GLU A 149 -14.71 -11.78 7.40
CA GLU A 149 -15.67 -10.77 7.82
C GLU A 149 -16.42 -10.17 6.62
N ILE A 150 -15.73 -9.86 5.52
CA ILE A 150 -16.37 -9.37 4.29
C ILE A 150 -17.32 -10.41 3.71
N HIS A 151 -16.96 -11.70 3.75
CA HIS A 151 -17.87 -12.77 3.33
C HIS A 151 -19.08 -12.93 4.26
N TYR A 152 -18.90 -12.70 5.56
CA TYR A 152 -20.02 -12.62 6.49
C TYR A 152 -20.95 -11.46 6.13
N LEU A 153 -20.40 -10.25 5.96
CA LEU A 153 -21.16 -9.05 5.62
C LEU A 153 -21.93 -9.23 4.30
N ARG A 154 -21.32 -9.89 3.32
CA ARG A 154 -21.96 -10.20 2.03
C ARG A 154 -23.13 -11.19 2.14
N SER A 155 -23.00 -12.23 2.98
CA SER A 155 -23.90 -13.39 2.95
C SER A 155 -24.81 -13.53 4.16
N GLY A 156 -24.58 -12.73 5.22
CA GLY A 156 -25.20 -12.86 6.53
C GLY A 156 -24.83 -14.16 7.27
N LYS A 157 -23.89 -14.95 6.73
CA LYS A 157 -23.54 -16.29 7.25
C LYS A 157 -22.05 -16.40 7.43
N LYS A 158 -21.64 -17.00 8.55
CA LYS A 158 -20.24 -17.36 8.77
C LYS A 158 -19.90 -18.52 7.83
N GLN A 159 -19.05 -18.24 6.84
CA GLN A 159 -18.51 -19.27 5.96
C GLN A 159 -17.27 -19.89 6.59
N SER A 160 -17.16 -21.21 6.59
CA SER A 160 -15.89 -21.86 6.96
C SER A 160 -14.90 -21.66 5.82
N MET A 161 -13.77 -21.06 6.16
CA MET A 161 -12.64 -20.87 5.24
C MET A 161 -11.58 -21.99 5.37
N GLU A 162 -11.83 -23.00 6.22
CA GLU A 162 -10.87 -24.06 6.54
C GLU A 162 -10.46 -24.87 5.30
N GLY A 163 -11.41 -25.15 4.39
CA GLY A 163 -11.12 -25.85 3.14
C GLY A 163 -10.27 -25.06 2.13
N ALA A 164 -10.15 -23.73 2.31
CA ALA A 164 -9.34 -22.87 1.46
C ALA A 164 -7.90 -22.68 1.97
N LYS A 165 -7.60 -23.13 3.20
CA LYS A 165 -6.29 -22.95 3.87
C LYS A 165 -5.72 -21.54 3.65
N LEU A 166 -6.55 -20.54 3.95
CA LEU A 166 -6.18 -19.13 3.74
C LEU A 166 -4.96 -18.77 4.59
N ALA A 167 -4.02 -18.06 3.97
CA ALA A 167 -2.87 -17.48 4.65
C ALA A 167 -2.59 -16.09 4.09
N LYS A 168 -1.90 -15.26 4.88
CA LYS A 168 -1.34 -14.00 4.39
C LYS A 168 -0.17 -14.31 3.45
N LYS A 169 -0.11 -13.62 2.30
CA LYS A 169 1.02 -13.70 1.36
C LYS A 169 2.30 -13.20 2.02
N THR A 170 3.43 -13.80 1.64
CA THR A 170 4.73 -13.18 1.88
C THR A 170 4.92 -11.94 1.00
N ASN A 171 5.90 -11.09 1.32
CA ASN A 171 6.24 -9.93 0.49
C ASN A 171 6.63 -10.34 -0.95
N SER A 172 7.25 -11.52 -1.12
CA SER A 172 7.62 -12.05 -2.43
C SER A 172 6.39 -12.49 -3.21
N ASP A 173 5.49 -13.24 -2.57
CA ASP A 173 4.25 -13.71 -3.19
C ASP A 173 3.32 -12.56 -3.57
N GLU A 174 3.23 -11.52 -2.72
CA GLU A 174 2.47 -10.31 -3.04
C GLU A 174 3.07 -9.57 -4.24
N LYS A 175 4.41 -9.43 -4.28
CA LYS A 175 5.09 -8.83 -5.43
C LYS A 175 4.81 -9.61 -6.72
N GLU A 176 4.88 -10.94 -6.68
CA GLU A 176 4.55 -11.80 -7.83
C GLU A 176 3.10 -11.60 -8.28
N PHE A 177 2.16 -11.60 -7.33
CA PHE A 177 0.75 -11.36 -7.62
C PHE A 177 0.54 -10.01 -8.32
N ILE A 178 1.14 -8.95 -7.79
CA ILE A 178 0.98 -7.60 -8.34
C ILE A 178 1.53 -7.54 -9.76
N LEU A 179 2.73 -8.07 -9.98
CA LEU A 179 3.34 -8.11 -11.32
C LEU A 179 2.47 -8.90 -12.30
N HIS A 180 1.87 -10.02 -11.87
CA HIS A 180 1.03 -10.84 -12.71
C HIS A 180 -0.26 -10.14 -13.14
N PHE A 181 -0.96 -9.45 -12.23
CA PHE A 181 -2.29 -8.88 -12.50
C PHE A 181 -2.29 -7.39 -12.87
N PHE A 182 -1.28 -6.63 -12.43
CA PHE A 182 -1.23 -5.17 -12.58
C PHE A 182 0.07 -4.68 -13.23
N GLY A 183 1.00 -5.58 -13.55
CA GLY A 183 2.27 -5.26 -14.19
C GLY A 183 3.18 -4.38 -13.32
N GLN A 184 4.18 -3.77 -13.98
CA GLN A 184 5.15 -2.91 -13.31
C GLN A 184 4.51 -1.64 -12.73
N GLU A 185 3.54 -1.05 -13.44
CA GLU A 185 2.80 0.13 -12.97
C GLU A 185 2.12 -0.14 -11.63
N GLY A 186 1.45 -1.29 -11.49
CA GLY A 186 0.86 -1.69 -10.21
C GLY A 186 1.91 -1.87 -9.11
N LEU A 187 3.06 -2.46 -9.43
CA LEU A 187 4.14 -2.61 -8.45
C LEU A 187 4.71 -1.26 -7.99
N ASP A 188 4.84 -0.30 -8.91
CA ASP A 188 5.32 1.04 -8.61
C ASP A 188 4.34 1.78 -7.68
N VAL A 189 3.03 1.67 -7.93
CA VAL A 189 1.99 2.19 -7.03
C VAL A 189 2.07 1.53 -5.66
N HIS A 190 2.20 0.20 -5.60
CA HIS A 190 2.32 -0.51 -4.33
C HIS A 190 3.54 -0.03 -3.52
N ASN A 191 4.70 0.07 -4.14
CA ASN A 191 5.91 0.53 -3.46
C ASN A 191 5.76 1.99 -2.99
N LYS A 192 5.21 2.84 -3.85
CA LYS A 192 4.93 4.25 -3.55
C LYS A 192 4.00 4.40 -2.36
N GLU A 193 2.99 3.54 -2.18
CA GLU A 193 1.97 3.69 -1.12
C GLU A 193 2.31 2.96 0.17
N TRP A 194 2.99 1.81 0.09
CA TRP A 194 3.10 0.86 1.20
C TRP A 194 4.52 0.62 1.70
N LYS A 195 5.56 0.84 0.87
CA LYS A 195 6.95 0.48 1.20
C LYS A 195 7.86 1.66 1.55
N HIS A 196 7.34 2.72 2.17
CA HIS A 196 8.19 3.85 2.54
C HIS A 196 9.31 3.38 3.49
N GLY A 197 10.58 3.51 3.08
CA GLY A 197 11.76 3.25 3.91
C GLY A 197 12.76 2.21 3.41
N GLU A 198 12.50 1.50 2.30
CA GLU A 198 13.47 0.60 1.66
C GLU A 198 13.89 1.15 0.29
N LEU A 199 14.81 2.11 0.29
CA LEU A 199 15.64 2.46 -0.87
C LEU A 199 17.08 2.01 -0.61
#